data_AF-A0A965WR24-F1
#
_entry.id   AF-A0A965WR24-F1
#
_cell.length_a   1.000
_cell.length_b   1.000
_cell.length_c   1.000
_cell.angle_alpha   90.00
_cell.angle_beta   90.00
_cell.angle_gamma   90.00
#
_symmetry.space_group_name_H-M   'P 1'
#
loop_
_entity.id
_entity.type
_entity.pdbx_description
1 polymer ?
#
loop_
_entity_poly.entity_id
_entity_poly.type
_entity_poly.pdbx_seq_one_letter_code
_entity_poly.pdbx_strand_id
1 'polypeptide(L)' 'MDPITLEFIGRDKCDRPVYKHDGRLYVDTDPRQHVAPKLCTKYGNTFYGEPDTPIDPEIQVSFIPHRITWGVK' A
#
# COMPACT_ATOMS: atom_id res chain seq x y z
N MET A 1 10.98 -6.05 -15.24
CA MET A 1 9.58 -6.09 -14.77
C MET A 1 9.07 -4.66 -14.78
N ASP A 2 7.87 -4.44 -15.29
CA ASP A 2 7.28 -3.10 -15.29
C ASP A 2 6.92 -2.69 -13.85
N PRO A 3 7.10 -1.40 -13.49
CA PRO A 3 6.77 -0.91 -12.16
C PRO A 3 5.27 -1.03 -11.89
N ILE A 4 4.91 -1.45 -10.68
CA ILE A 4 3.50 -1.40 -10.25
C ILE A 4 3.14 0.03 -9.86
N THR A 5 1.97 0.48 -10.31
CA THR A 5 1.44 1.81 -10.00
C THR A 5 0.33 1.66 -8.97
N LEU A 6 0.60 2.11 -7.75
CA LEU A 6 -0.29 2.01 -6.60
C LEU A 6 -1.13 3.29 -6.46
N GLU A 7 -2.41 3.19 -6.82
CA GLU A 7 -3.37 4.29 -6.70
C GLU A 7 -3.99 4.30 -5.29
N PHE A 8 -3.85 5.41 -4.57
CA PHE A 8 -4.43 5.55 -3.23
C PHE A 8 -5.96 5.56 -3.29
N ILE A 9 -6.61 4.70 -2.50
CA ILE A 9 -8.07 4.55 -2.48
C ILE A 9 -8.70 4.80 -1.09
N GLY A 10 -7.89 5.08 -0.08
CA GLY A 10 -8.36 5.38 1.28
C GLY A 10 -7.52 4.74 2.36
N ARG A 11 -8.00 4.84 3.61
CA ARG A 11 -7.34 4.27 4.79
C ARG A 11 -8.17 3.15 5.39
N ASP A 12 -7.52 2.08 5.84
CA ASP A 12 -8.21 0.99 6.53
C ASP A 12 -8.45 1.30 8.01
N LYS A 13 -8.97 0.32 8.76
CA LYS A 13 -9.32 0.47 10.19
C LYS A 13 -8.14 0.82 11.09
N CYS A 14 -6.91 0.61 10.65
CA CYS A 14 -5.69 0.93 11.38
C CYS A 14 -5.06 2.25 10.91
N ASP A 15 -5.82 3.09 10.20
CA ASP A 15 -5.34 4.34 9.56
C ASP A 15 -4.22 4.11 8.52
N ARG A 16 -4.06 2.88 8.03
CA ARG A 16 -3.03 2.56 7.04
C ARG A 16 -3.53 2.87 5.63
N PRO A 17 -2.70 3.44 4.75
CA PRO A 17 -3.11 3.72 3.39
C PRO A 17 -3.24 2.42 2.59
N VAL A 18 -4.37 2.31 1.90
CA VAL A 18 -4.67 1.22 0.98
C VAL A 18 -4.58 1.74 -0.44
N TYR A 19 -3.94 0.95 -1.30
CA TYR A 19 -3.73 1.24 -2.70
C TYR A 19 -4.34 0.15 -3.58
N LYS A 20 -4.62 0.48 -4.84
CA LYS A 20 -5.09 -0.45 -5.86
C LYS A 20 -4.13 -0.46 -7.05
N HIS A 21 -3.88 -1.66 -7.58
CA HIS A 21 -3.19 -1.87 -8.85
C HIS A 21 -3.74 -3.13 -9.51
N ASP A 22 -4.13 -3.06 -10.78
CA ASP A 22 -4.63 -4.19 -11.56
C ASP A 22 -5.68 -5.06 -10.82
N GLY A 23 -6.67 -4.38 -10.19
CA GLY A 23 -7.74 -5.04 -9.43
C GLY A 23 -7.33 -5.61 -8.06
N ARG A 24 -6.05 -5.59 -7.69
CA ARG A 24 -5.52 -6.02 -6.39
C ARG A 24 -5.36 -4.85 -5.42
N LEU A 25 -5.59 -5.14 -4.14
CA LEU A 25 -5.43 -4.21 -3.04
C LEU A 25 -4.13 -4.47 -2.29
N TYR A 26 -3.45 -3.37 -1.98
CA TYR A 26 -2.19 -3.33 -1.27
C TYR A 26 -2.32 -2.38 -0.08
N VAL A 27 -1.54 -2.60 0.97
CA VAL A 27 -1.47 -1.73 2.14
C VAL A 27 -0.04 -1.49 2.54
N ASP A 28 0.31 -0.24 2.83
CA ASP A 28 1.56 0.07 3.51
C ASP A 28 1.36 -0.16 5.01
N THR A 29 1.98 -1.22 5.53
CA THR A 29 1.86 -1.63 6.94
C THR A 29 2.69 -0.76 7.88
N ASP A 30 3.61 0.03 7.33
CA ASP A 30 4.49 0.92 8.09
C ASP A 30 4.64 2.29 7.40
N PRO A 31 3.54 3.06 7.31
CA PRO A 31 3.50 4.30 6.54
C PRO A 31 4.15 5.47 7.30
N ARG A 32 5.23 5.24 8.05
CA ARG A 32 6.02 6.33 8.67
C ARG A 32 6.79 7.07 7.58
N GLN A 33 6.82 8.41 7.66
CA GLN A 33 7.42 9.26 6.62
C GLN A 33 8.92 9.02 6.40
N HIS A 34 9.64 8.58 7.45
CA HIS A 34 11.11 8.44 7.44
C HIS A 34 11.58 6.98 7.20
N VAL A 35 10.68 6.05 6.91
CA VAL A 35 11.03 4.65 6.60
C VAL A 35 10.56 4.28 5.20
N ALA A 36 11.19 3.27 4.59
CA ALA A 36 10.73 2.71 3.31
C ALA A 36 9.32 2.11 3.44
N PRO A 37 8.51 2.10 2.37
CA PRO A 37 7.19 1.47 2.39
C PRO A 37 7.27 -0.01 2.69
N LYS A 38 6.37 -0.51 3.54
CA LYS A 38 6.28 -1.93 3.89
C LYS A 38 4.97 -2.49 3.35
N LEU A 39 4.98 -2.80 2.05
CA LEU A 39 3.78 -3.13 1.29
C LEU A 39 3.42 -4.61 1.39
N CYS A 40 2.15 -4.89 1.68
CA CYS A 40 1.55 -6.22 1.60
C CYS A 40 0.30 -6.18 0.71
N THR A 41 -0.10 -7.31 0.13
CA THR A 41 -1.45 -7.50 -0.39
C THR A 41 -2.48 -7.51 0.75
N LYS A 42 -3.77 -7.35 0.43
CA LYS A 42 -4.87 -7.50 1.40
C LYS A 42 -5.47 -8.89 1.35
N TYR A 43 -5.69 -9.48 2.52
CA TYR A 43 -6.31 -10.79 2.66
C TYR A 43 -7.72 -10.79 2.05
N GLY A 44 -7.99 -11.76 1.19
CA GLY A 44 -9.26 -11.86 0.44
C GLY A 44 -9.53 -10.64 -0.45
N ASN A 45 -8.49 -9.88 -0.84
CA ASN A 45 -8.59 -8.65 -1.63
C ASN A 45 -9.64 -7.65 -1.09
N THR A 46 -9.86 -7.64 0.22
CA THR A 46 -10.90 -6.84 0.87
C THR A 46 -10.29 -5.60 1.50
N PHE A 47 -10.94 -4.44 1.35
CA PHE A 47 -10.44 -3.15 1.81
C PHE A 47 -10.11 -3.13 3.33
N TYR A 48 -10.96 -3.78 4.14
CA TYR A 48 -10.75 -3.93 5.58
C TYR A 48 -10.16 -5.30 5.98
N GLY A 49 -9.70 -6.10 5.02
CA GLY A 49 -8.98 -7.35 5.33
C GLY A 49 -7.65 -7.07 6.02
N GLU A 50 -7.07 -8.05 6.69
CA GLU A 50 -5.72 -7.90 7.24
C GLU A 50 -4.67 -7.82 6.12
N PRO A 51 -3.46 -7.31 6.38
CA PRO A 51 -2.32 -7.52 5.50
C PRO A 51 -2.08 -9.02 5.31
N ASP A 52 -1.76 -9.43 4.09
CA ASP A 52 -1.61 -10.84 3.71
C ASP A 52 -0.15 -11.14 3.35
N THR A 53 0.23 -10.95 2.10
CA THR A 53 1.55 -11.34 1.59
C THR A 53 2.39 -10.09 1.31
N PRO A 54 3.61 -9.95 1.90
CA PRO A 54 4.54 -8.89 1.53
C PRO A 54 4.87 -8.93 0.03
N ILE A 55 4.96 -7.78 -0.61
CA ILE A 55 5.47 -7.73 -1.98
C ILE A 55 6.99 -7.89 -1.99
N ASP A 56 7.52 -8.39 -3.10
CA ASP A 56 8.97 -8.49 -3.30
C ASP A 56 9.62 -7.09 -3.25
N PRO A 57 10.64 -6.86 -2.41
CA PRO A 57 11.32 -5.58 -2.31
C PRO A 57 12.05 -5.17 -3.60
N GLU A 58 12.30 -6.08 -4.54
CA GLU A 58 12.90 -5.77 -5.84
C GLU A 58 11.89 -5.17 -6.84
N ILE A 59 10.58 -5.28 -6.57
CA ILE A 59 9.55 -4.67 -7.42
C ILE A 59 9.62 -3.15 -7.29
N GLN A 60 9.78 -2.48 -8.43
CA GLN A 60 9.66 -1.03 -8.49
C GLN A 60 8.21 -0.59 -8.30
N VAL A 61 7.99 0.36 -7.40
CA VAL A 61 6.67 0.87 -7.04
C VAL A 61 6.61 2.37 -7.29
N SER A 62 5.57 2.81 -8.00
CA SER A 62 5.16 4.22 -8.09
C SER A 62 3.85 4.42 -7.36
N PHE A 63 3.69 5.55 -6.66
CA PHE A 63 2.47 5.89 -5.93
C PHE A 63 1.74 7.04 -6.61
N ILE A 64 0.40 6.96 -6.69
CA ILE A 64 -0.46 8.04 -7.18
C ILE A 64 -1.43 8.47 -6.07
N PRO A 65 -1.51 9.79 -5.75
CA PRO A 65 -0.70 10.88 -6.29
C PRO A 65 0.75 10.90 -5.75
N HIS A 66 0.96 10.34 -4.56
CA HIS A 66 2.25 10.14 -3.91
C HIS A 66 2.06 9.10 -2.79
N ARG A 67 3.14 8.65 -2.15
CA ARG A 67 3.03 7.78 -0.97
C ARG A 67 2.31 8.53 0.14
N ILE A 68 1.28 7.93 0.71
CA ILE A 68 0.55 8.45 1.87
C ILE A 68 1.23 7.93 3.13
N THR A 69 1.46 8.81 4.11
CA THR A 69 2.15 8.49 5.37
C THR A 69 1.35 8.97 6.59
N TRP A 70 1.61 8.38 7.76
CA TRP A 70 1.17 8.95 9.04
C TRP A 70 1.98 10.21 9.31
N GLY A 71 1.33 11.37 9.27
CA GLY A 71 1.96 12.67 9.56
C GLY A 71 1.72 13.75 8.51
N VAL A 72 1.14 13.42 7.36
CA VAL A 72 0.67 14.43 6.39
C VAL A 72 -0.83 14.63 6.62
N LYS A 73 -1.18 15.74 7.30
CA LYS A 73 -2.55 16.28 7.33
C LYS A 73 -2.79 17.10 6.07
#